data_AF-A0A930N000-F1
#
_entry.id   AF-A0A930N000-F1
#
_cell.length_a   1.000
_cell.length_b   1.000
_cell.length_c   1.000
_cell.angle_alpha   90.00
_cell.angle_beta   90.00
_cell.angle_gamma   90.00
#
_symmetry.space_group_name_H-M   'P 1'
#
loop_
_entity.id
_entity.type
_entity.pdbx_description
1 polymer ?
#
loop_
_entity_poly.entity_id
_entity_poly.type
_entity_poly.pdbx_seq_one_letter_code
_entity_poly.pdbx_strand_id
1 'polypeptide(L)'
;MKKTLLSICALALSLTASAQILETPKGKLIDNMYRSSDSWVKKGWTGTDLGRYEGLVSKIVEGEDGCLYVYNPLSGLNSKSWLKLDKVSNGKYKASLPQVIYKDNNGDDDEDSGSSERIFTLNRMSIKDNNKYEVVATSKNYMEYTWDGSTLTMLGSGSKDEILGMVDNKNMWESRYGDWAVTIQPLSDKLVTPPSSATKKQYMLTCKDETSPRIIEAAVDGNDIYFKGISKSKKLADIWIKVTKNGNKAIMLTNQYLGKAVKEDFLKYSSDPSEYHAFAATYSDATTISEKLEFDINGTTGALTNDKIFKVIMGKSSAKNIPSEDLENLENLVMTPYQQKAAKPETPKLHYCSASESYDYSLTTITLAFYVKNTDVDGNYLNPDKMYYNVYIDNSTEPFEFKKAQYFYIDKNMINIPFNYQDKKNEDIKMADDQRILHFYDSSIKKISIVMVYEEDGKKYESAPMTTEVVYAGIENATINDNATEKYYSVNGYRLQHLQKGLNIVKSSNGTTKKVFVK
;
A
#
# COMPACT_ATOMS: atom_id res chain seq x y z
N MET A 1 -76.84 28.97 18.89
CA MET A 1 -76.19 29.84 19.89
C MET A 1 -75.64 28.99 21.02
N LYS A 2 -74.38 29.24 21.40
CA LYS A 2 -73.67 28.86 22.65
C LYS A 2 -73.34 27.37 22.84
N LYS A 3 -72.05 26.99 22.67
CA LYS A 3 -70.95 26.94 23.69
C LYS A 3 -71.10 25.67 24.56
N THR A 4 -70.14 24.80 24.82
CA THR A 4 -68.68 24.94 25.04
C THR A 4 -68.09 23.51 25.21
N LEU A 5 -66.83 23.30 24.75
CA LEU A 5 -65.67 22.60 25.37
C LEU A 5 -65.90 21.35 26.29
N LEU A 6 -65.05 20.32 26.42
CA LEU A 6 -63.63 20.05 26.13
C LEU A 6 -63.39 18.57 26.53
N SER A 7 -62.41 17.88 25.92
CA SER A 7 -61.23 17.35 26.63
C SER A 7 -60.55 16.21 25.85
N ILE A 8 -59.47 16.59 25.15
CA ILE A 8 -58.11 16.04 25.24
C ILE A 8 -57.98 14.54 25.59
N CYS A 9 -57.49 13.76 24.63
CA CYS A 9 -56.55 12.68 24.90
C CYS A 9 -55.39 12.75 23.90
N ALA A 10 -54.19 12.61 24.45
CA ALA A 10 -52.91 13.05 23.94
C ALA A 10 -52.52 12.43 22.58
N LEU A 11 -52.05 13.29 21.67
CA LEU A 11 -51.19 12.89 20.56
C LEU A 11 -49.81 12.57 21.16
N ALA A 12 -49.51 11.29 21.39
CA ALA A 12 -48.15 10.87 21.64
C ALA A 12 -47.36 11.06 20.33
N LEU A 13 -46.67 12.19 20.21
CA LEU A 13 -45.62 12.40 19.20
C LEU A 13 -44.42 11.53 19.59
N SER A 14 -44.48 10.24 19.30
CA SER A 14 -43.27 9.44 19.13
C SER A 14 -42.59 9.96 17.86
N LEU A 15 -41.55 10.79 18.02
CA LEU A 15 -40.66 11.17 16.93
C LEU A 15 -39.96 9.90 16.43
N THR A 16 -40.54 9.27 15.42
CA THR A 16 -39.87 8.24 14.63
C THR A 16 -38.73 8.91 13.88
N ALA A 17 -37.52 8.35 13.95
CA ALA A 17 -36.39 8.82 13.16
C ALA A 17 -36.77 8.93 11.67
N SER A 18 -36.25 9.95 10.98
CA SER A 18 -36.50 10.08 9.53
C SER A 18 -35.92 8.88 8.79
N ALA A 19 -36.55 8.50 7.67
CA ALA A 19 -36.02 7.47 6.78
C ALA A 19 -34.63 7.87 6.26
N GLN A 20 -33.78 6.87 6.01
CA GLN A 20 -32.44 7.07 5.44
C GLN A 20 -32.55 7.65 4.03
N ILE A 21 -31.82 8.73 3.75
CA ILE A 21 -31.78 9.37 2.43
C ILE A 21 -30.57 8.84 1.68
N LEU A 22 -30.79 7.98 0.68
CA LEU A 22 -29.75 7.36 -0.13
C LEU A 22 -29.61 8.04 -1.50
N GLU A 23 -30.74 8.35 -2.12
CA GLU A 23 -30.78 9.04 -3.40
C GLU A 23 -30.30 10.49 -3.26
N THR A 24 -29.61 10.98 -4.29
CA THR A 24 -29.17 12.39 -4.33
C THR A 24 -30.41 13.29 -4.35
N PRO A 25 -30.58 14.18 -3.36
CA PRO A 25 -31.73 15.09 -3.32
C PRO A 25 -31.77 16.02 -4.54
N LYS A 26 -32.97 16.45 -4.94
CA LYS A 26 -33.13 17.41 -6.04
C LYS A 26 -32.60 18.77 -5.65
N GLY A 27 -31.78 19.36 -6.51
CA GLY A 27 -31.17 20.66 -6.27
C GLY A 27 -29.84 20.82 -6.99
N LYS A 28 -29.07 21.82 -6.58
CA LYS A 28 -27.73 22.07 -7.09
C LYS A 28 -26.71 21.26 -6.28
N LEU A 29 -26.13 20.24 -6.91
CA LEU A 29 -25.04 19.45 -6.34
C LEU A 29 -23.72 20.24 -6.39
N ILE A 30 -23.09 20.37 -5.24
CA ILE A 30 -21.73 20.87 -5.04
C ILE A 30 -20.88 19.67 -4.62
N ASP A 31 -20.09 19.14 -5.55
CA ASP A 31 -19.21 17.99 -5.33
C ASP A 31 -17.76 18.47 -5.06
N ASN A 32 -16.87 17.52 -4.77
CA ASN A 32 -15.45 17.74 -4.55
C ASN A 32 -15.16 18.72 -3.40
N MET A 33 -15.98 18.63 -2.35
CA MET A 33 -15.83 19.45 -1.15
C MET A 33 -14.84 18.82 -0.19
N TYR A 34 -14.11 19.68 0.49
CA TYR A 34 -13.12 19.38 1.50
C TYR A 34 -13.74 19.51 2.88
N ARG A 35 -13.90 18.38 3.58
CA ARG A 35 -14.45 18.31 4.93
C ARG A 35 -13.34 18.13 5.96
N SER A 36 -13.49 18.81 7.08
CA SER A 36 -12.68 18.58 8.27
C SER A 36 -13.54 18.55 9.52
N SER A 37 -13.13 17.75 10.50
CA SER A 37 -13.76 17.69 11.82
C SER A 37 -12.74 17.27 12.86
N ASP A 38 -12.91 17.77 14.08
CA ASP A 38 -12.31 17.10 15.23
C ASP A 38 -13.23 15.93 15.60
N SER A 39 -12.65 14.79 15.98
CA SER A 39 -13.39 13.54 16.10
C SER A 39 -12.76 12.57 17.07
N TRP A 40 -13.54 11.57 17.46
CA TRP A 40 -13.00 10.26 17.83
C TRP A 40 -12.46 9.58 16.57
N VAL A 41 -11.15 9.41 16.47
CA VAL A 41 -10.46 8.78 15.33
C VAL A 41 -10.13 7.33 15.70
N LYS A 42 -10.38 6.41 14.76
CA LYS A 42 -10.11 4.98 14.94
C LYS A 42 -8.61 4.73 15.13
N LYS A 43 -8.26 3.89 16.09
CA LYS A 43 -6.90 3.41 16.38
C LYS A 43 -6.89 1.88 16.40
N GLY A 44 -6.44 1.29 15.30
CA GLY A 44 -6.52 -0.16 15.10
C GLY A 44 -7.96 -0.65 15.02
N TRP A 45 -8.20 -1.87 15.49
CA TRP A 45 -9.49 -2.56 15.35
C TRP A 45 -10.53 -2.17 16.41
N THR A 46 -10.10 -1.87 17.64
CA THR A 46 -10.99 -1.67 18.80
C THR A 46 -10.80 -0.35 19.52
N GLY A 47 -9.74 0.40 19.23
CA GLY A 47 -9.41 1.64 19.91
C GLY A 47 -9.90 2.90 19.19
N THR A 48 -10.07 3.98 19.95
CA THR A 48 -10.36 5.31 19.44
C THR A 48 -9.61 6.34 20.28
N ASP A 49 -9.01 7.34 19.65
CA ASP A 49 -8.37 8.46 20.33
C ASP A 49 -8.98 9.80 19.86
N LEU A 50 -8.82 10.85 20.65
CA LEU A 50 -9.13 12.20 20.20
C LEU A 50 -8.18 12.56 19.06
N GLY A 51 -8.74 13.04 17.97
CA GLY A 51 -7.97 13.42 16.80
C GLY A 51 -8.79 14.27 15.83
N ARG A 52 -8.35 14.24 14.59
CA ARG A 52 -8.92 15.06 13.52
C ARG A 52 -9.02 14.25 12.25
N TYR A 53 -10.16 14.37 11.57
CA TYR A 53 -10.27 14.00 10.17
C TYR A 53 -10.09 15.25 9.32
N GLU A 54 -9.13 15.20 8.42
CA GLU A 54 -8.74 16.33 7.57
C GLU A 54 -8.84 15.93 6.10
N GLY A 55 -9.52 16.75 5.31
CA GLY A 55 -9.63 16.54 3.86
C GLY A 55 -10.49 15.37 3.42
N LEU A 56 -11.52 15.00 4.20
CA LEU A 56 -12.54 14.06 3.75
C LEU A 56 -13.25 14.60 2.51
N VAL A 57 -13.47 13.74 1.51
CA VAL A 57 -14.27 14.09 0.33
C VAL A 57 -15.73 14.13 0.74
N SER A 58 -16.38 15.27 0.52
CA SER A 58 -17.80 15.46 0.82
C SER A 58 -18.52 16.15 -0.34
N LYS A 59 -19.84 16.21 -0.21
CA LYS A 59 -20.76 16.84 -1.17
C LYS A 59 -21.87 17.53 -0.41
N ILE A 60 -22.35 18.63 -0.97
CA ILE A 60 -23.54 19.35 -0.49
C ILE A 60 -24.53 19.48 -1.64
N VAL A 61 -25.82 19.25 -1.38
CA VAL A 61 -26.89 19.67 -2.28
C VAL A 61 -27.58 20.88 -1.69
N GLU A 62 -27.66 21.96 -2.47
CA GLU A 62 -28.59 23.07 -2.23
C GLU A 62 -29.95 22.66 -2.79
N GLY A 63 -30.85 22.21 -1.91
CA GLY A 63 -32.13 21.61 -2.27
C GLY A 63 -33.12 22.61 -2.87
N GLU A 64 -33.95 22.14 -3.81
CA GLU A 64 -35.07 22.94 -4.35
C GLU A 64 -36.11 23.29 -3.27
N ASP A 65 -36.16 22.50 -2.18
CA ASP A 65 -36.99 22.73 -1.00
C ASP A 65 -36.39 23.77 -0.03
N GLY A 66 -35.24 24.34 -0.37
CA GLY A 66 -34.51 25.31 0.44
C GLY A 66 -33.69 24.67 1.57
N CYS A 67 -33.66 23.35 1.71
CA CYS A 67 -32.81 22.65 2.67
C CYS A 67 -31.39 22.46 2.12
N LEU A 68 -30.45 22.13 3.01
CA LEU A 68 -29.15 21.60 2.61
C LEU A 68 -29.09 20.11 2.91
N TYR A 69 -28.33 19.38 2.09
CA TYR A 69 -28.08 17.97 2.30
C TYR A 69 -26.59 17.69 2.29
N VAL A 70 -26.07 17.06 3.34
CA VAL A 70 -24.65 16.76 3.50
C VAL A 70 -24.41 15.28 3.29
N TYR A 71 -23.59 14.93 2.30
CA TYR A 71 -23.23 13.55 2.00
C TYR A 71 -22.14 13.02 2.94
N ASN A 72 -22.29 11.77 3.39
CA ASN A 72 -21.40 11.13 4.37
C ASN A 72 -21.15 12.05 5.59
N PRO A 73 -22.19 12.36 6.36
CA PRO A 73 -22.18 13.44 7.35
C PRO A 73 -21.29 13.19 8.58
N LEU A 74 -20.74 11.99 8.73
CA LEU A 74 -19.97 11.56 9.89
C LEU A 74 -18.62 10.98 9.46
N SER A 75 -17.54 11.39 10.11
CA SER A 75 -16.17 11.02 9.76
C SER A 75 -15.84 9.58 10.09
N GLY A 76 -14.96 8.98 9.29
CA GLY A 76 -14.57 7.57 9.42
C GLY A 76 -15.65 6.56 8.99
N LEU A 77 -16.84 7.04 8.61
CA LEU A 77 -17.98 6.26 8.15
C LEU A 77 -18.27 6.59 6.68
N ASN A 78 -18.33 5.56 5.84
CA ASN A 78 -18.84 5.69 4.47
C ASN A 78 -20.33 5.32 4.42
N SER A 79 -21.18 6.20 4.94
CA SER A 79 -22.62 5.92 5.14
C SER A 79 -23.41 5.83 3.84
N LYS A 80 -22.87 6.40 2.75
CA LYS A 80 -23.49 6.57 1.44
C LYS A 80 -24.89 7.19 1.53
N SER A 81 -25.04 8.13 2.44
CA SER A 81 -26.33 8.75 2.78
C SER A 81 -26.20 10.25 3.01
N TRP A 82 -27.34 10.91 3.07
CA TRP A 82 -27.47 12.36 3.20
C TRP A 82 -28.08 12.75 4.55
N LEU A 83 -27.43 13.66 5.26
CA LEU A 83 -28.03 14.38 6.40
C LEU A 83 -28.80 15.60 5.89
N LYS A 84 -30.08 15.71 6.24
CA LYS A 84 -30.90 16.89 5.91
C LYS A 84 -30.73 17.99 6.95
N LEU A 85 -30.51 19.22 6.48
CA LEU A 85 -30.48 20.44 7.28
C LEU A 85 -31.62 21.36 6.85
N ASP A 86 -32.59 21.58 7.74
CA ASP A 86 -33.70 22.49 7.50
C ASP A 86 -33.24 23.94 7.57
N LYS A 87 -33.72 24.78 6.65
CA LYS A 87 -33.44 26.22 6.66
C LYS A 87 -34.19 26.89 7.81
N VAL A 88 -33.44 27.58 8.68
CA VAL A 88 -34.01 28.35 9.79
C VAL A 88 -34.19 29.80 9.39
N SER A 89 -33.16 30.39 8.78
CA SER A 89 -33.16 31.75 8.24
C SER A 89 -32.03 31.89 7.22
N ASN A 90 -31.81 33.08 6.67
CA ASN A 90 -30.75 33.28 5.69
C ASN A 90 -29.38 32.89 6.28
N GLY A 91 -28.69 31.96 5.62
CA GLY A 91 -27.40 31.43 6.04
C GLY A 91 -27.40 30.59 7.34
N LYS A 92 -28.56 30.26 7.92
CA LYS A 92 -28.66 29.43 9.14
C LYS A 92 -29.53 28.20 8.89
N TYR A 93 -28.99 27.04 9.26
CA TYR A 93 -29.59 25.74 9.02
C TYR A 93 -29.54 24.88 10.29
N LYS A 94 -30.41 23.87 10.35
CA LYS A 94 -30.56 22.99 11.51
C LYS A 94 -30.78 21.54 11.08
N ALA A 95 -29.94 20.63 11.56
CA ALA A 95 -30.25 19.20 11.55
C ALA A 95 -31.16 18.87 12.73
N SER A 96 -32.44 18.61 12.48
CA SER A 96 -33.32 18.02 13.50
C SER A 96 -32.98 16.53 13.64
N LEU A 97 -32.66 16.05 14.86
CA LEU A 97 -32.19 14.68 15.12
C LEU A 97 -33.18 13.93 16.04
N PRO A 98 -33.27 12.59 15.98
CA PRO A 98 -32.45 11.67 15.19
C PRO A 98 -32.79 11.61 13.68
N GLN A 99 -31.78 11.35 12.84
CA GLN A 99 -31.94 10.96 11.43
C GLN A 99 -31.21 9.65 11.17
N VAL A 100 -31.83 8.70 10.46
CA VAL A 100 -31.17 7.45 10.08
C VAL A 100 -30.12 7.72 9.01
N ILE A 101 -28.88 7.28 9.24
CA ILE A 101 -27.78 7.48 8.29
C ILE A 101 -27.16 6.19 7.76
N TYR A 102 -27.29 5.08 8.48
CA TYR A 102 -26.64 3.83 8.12
C TYR A 102 -27.44 2.65 8.64
N LYS A 103 -27.34 1.55 7.91
CA LYS A 103 -27.95 0.27 8.25
C LYS A 103 -26.97 -0.82 7.87
N ASP A 104 -26.87 -1.82 8.73
CA ASP A 104 -26.18 -3.05 8.40
C ASP A 104 -26.90 -4.26 9.00
N ASN A 105 -26.41 -5.43 8.65
CA ASN A 105 -26.83 -6.68 9.22
C ASN A 105 -25.77 -7.08 10.25
N ASN A 106 -26.19 -7.38 11.50
CA ASN A 106 -25.25 -7.85 12.52
C ASN A 106 -24.54 -9.09 11.97
N GLY A 107 -23.23 -8.96 11.74
CA GLY A 107 -22.36 -10.04 11.27
C GLY A 107 -21.69 -10.70 12.46
N ASP A 108 -22.48 -11.30 13.35
CA ASP A 108 -21.91 -12.34 14.19
C ASP A 108 -21.56 -13.48 13.23
N ASP A 109 -20.27 -13.78 13.09
CA ASP A 109 -19.72 -14.86 12.25
C ASP A 109 -20.16 -16.27 12.72
N ASP A 110 -21.02 -16.34 13.73
CA ASP A 110 -21.66 -17.58 14.20
C ASP A 110 -22.87 -17.87 13.30
N GLU A 111 -22.71 -18.87 12.42
CA GLU A 111 -23.70 -19.37 11.44
C GLU A 111 -25.08 -19.73 12.03
N ASP A 112 -25.23 -19.73 13.36
CA ASP A 112 -26.45 -20.09 14.09
C ASP A 112 -27.21 -18.89 14.70
N SER A 113 -26.74 -17.65 14.56
CA SER A 113 -27.45 -16.47 15.06
C SER A 113 -28.14 -15.71 13.93
N GLY A 114 -29.47 -15.65 13.98
CA GLY A 114 -30.26 -14.91 12.98
C GLY A 114 -29.79 -13.46 12.89
N SER A 115 -29.33 -13.05 11.71
CA SER A 115 -28.87 -11.68 11.49
C SER A 115 -30.00 -10.69 11.77
N SER A 116 -29.78 -9.78 12.71
CA SER A 116 -30.70 -8.67 12.99
C SER A 116 -30.19 -7.40 12.31
N GLU A 117 -31.07 -6.73 11.56
CA GLU A 117 -30.78 -5.41 10.98
C GLU A 117 -30.50 -4.43 12.13
N ARG A 118 -29.34 -3.79 12.09
CA ARG A 118 -29.01 -2.67 12.97
C ARG A 118 -29.27 -1.38 12.20
N ILE A 119 -30.01 -0.48 12.83
CA ILE A 119 -30.32 0.84 12.29
C ILE A 119 -29.54 1.86 13.11
N PHE A 120 -28.76 2.69 12.43
CA PHE A 120 -27.93 3.71 13.05
C PHE A 120 -28.46 5.12 12.75
N THR A 121 -28.58 5.92 13.80
CA THR A 121 -29.05 7.31 13.73
C THR A 121 -28.01 8.29 14.24
N LEU A 122 -27.96 9.49 13.65
CA LEU A 122 -27.18 10.59 14.20
C LEU A 122 -27.95 11.31 15.30
N ASN A 123 -27.25 11.65 16.37
CA ASN A 123 -27.79 12.37 17.52
C ASN A 123 -26.79 13.42 18.02
N ARG A 124 -27.30 14.47 18.64
CA ARG A 124 -26.49 15.32 19.53
C ARG A 124 -26.29 14.55 20.83
N MET A 125 -25.05 14.40 21.24
CA MET A 125 -24.69 13.68 22.44
C MET A 125 -23.82 14.56 23.34
N SER A 126 -24.02 14.46 24.65
CA SER A 126 -23.20 15.16 25.65
C SER A 126 -22.38 14.16 26.45
N ILE A 127 -21.18 14.58 26.86
CA ILE A 127 -20.32 13.76 27.71
C ILE A 127 -20.97 13.55 29.08
N LYS A 128 -20.90 12.31 29.56
CA LYS A 128 -21.39 11.91 30.89
C LYS A 128 -20.24 11.74 31.88
N ASP A 129 -19.31 10.84 31.55
CA ASP A 129 -18.10 10.55 32.32
C ASP A 129 -17.11 9.73 31.46
N ASN A 130 -15.80 9.88 31.66
CA ASN A 130 -14.76 9.04 31.04
C ASN A 130 -14.93 8.81 29.54
N ASN A 131 -15.20 9.89 28.78
CA ASN A 131 -15.46 9.86 27.33
C ASN A 131 -16.64 8.96 26.91
N LYS A 132 -17.59 8.71 27.81
CA LYS A 132 -18.90 8.10 27.49
C LYS A 132 -19.91 9.21 27.26
N TYR A 133 -20.83 8.96 26.33
CA TYR A 133 -21.81 9.94 25.88
C TYR A 133 -23.23 9.44 26.05
N GLU A 134 -24.17 10.36 26.25
CA GLU A 134 -25.60 10.10 26.22
C GLU A 134 -26.30 11.06 25.26
N VAL A 135 -27.38 10.58 24.64
CA VAL A 135 -28.22 11.42 23.77
C VAL A 135 -28.86 12.50 24.62
N VAL A 136 -28.78 13.75 24.17
CA VAL A 136 -29.40 14.88 24.88
C VAL A 136 -30.93 14.77 24.88
N ALA A 137 -31.60 15.48 25.78
CA ALA A 137 -33.05 15.55 25.81
C ALA A 137 -33.64 15.89 24.42
N THR A 138 -34.77 15.27 24.06
CA THR A 138 -35.39 15.39 22.73
C THR A 138 -35.54 16.84 22.23
N SER A 139 -35.90 17.77 23.12
CA SER A 139 -36.05 19.19 22.78
C SER A 139 -34.75 19.89 22.39
N LYS A 140 -33.60 19.29 22.69
CA LYS A 140 -32.25 19.77 22.40
C LYS A 140 -31.52 18.92 21.35
N ASN A 141 -32.13 17.85 20.86
CA ASN A 141 -31.50 16.91 19.93
C ASN A 141 -31.48 17.48 18.50
N TYR A 142 -30.56 18.40 18.27
CA TYR A 142 -30.33 19.02 16.98
C TYR A 142 -28.92 19.62 16.91
N MET A 143 -28.42 19.79 15.69
CA MET A 143 -27.18 20.51 15.40
C MET A 143 -27.49 21.73 14.53
N GLU A 144 -26.85 22.86 14.82
CA GLU A 144 -27.01 24.10 14.05
C GLU A 144 -25.81 24.31 13.13
N TYR A 145 -26.04 24.98 12.01
CA TYR A 145 -25.03 25.21 10.99
C TYR A 145 -25.18 26.60 10.37
N THR A 146 -24.07 27.17 9.92
CA THR A 146 -24.05 28.32 9.00
C THR A 146 -23.65 27.89 7.60
N TRP A 147 -24.24 28.54 6.59
CA TRP A 147 -23.89 28.39 5.18
C TRP A 147 -23.81 29.76 4.52
N ASP A 148 -22.66 30.11 3.96
CA ASP A 148 -22.43 31.40 3.28
C ASP A 148 -22.57 31.31 1.75
N GLY A 149 -22.97 30.15 1.22
CA GLY A 149 -22.98 29.85 -0.22
C GLY A 149 -21.76 29.05 -0.70
N SER A 150 -20.77 28.85 0.16
CA SER A 150 -19.54 28.10 -0.12
C SER A 150 -19.15 27.18 1.04
N THR A 151 -19.14 27.70 2.27
CA THR A 151 -18.66 27.01 3.46
C THR A 151 -19.79 26.70 4.42
N LEU A 152 -19.90 25.43 4.80
CA LEU A 152 -20.78 24.95 5.86
C LEU A 152 -19.98 24.80 7.15
N THR A 153 -20.44 25.41 8.24
CA THR A 153 -19.80 25.31 9.56
C THR A 153 -20.81 24.87 10.61
N MET A 154 -20.47 23.84 11.38
CA MET A 154 -21.26 23.39 12.53
C MET A 154 -21.11 24.36 13.71
N LEU A 155 -22.22 24.70 14.36
CA LEU A 155 -22.29 25.60 15.51
C LEU A 155 -22.50 24.82 16.82
N GLY A 156 -22.06 25.41 17.93
CA GLY A 156 -22.40 24.97 19.29
C GLY A 156 -21.69 23.71 19.81
N SER A 157 -20.96 22.99 18.96
CA SER A 157 -20.16 21.80 19.31
C SER A 157 -18.71 22.07 18.89
N GLY A 158 -18.01 22.83 19.74
CA GLY A 158 -16.61 23.24 19.50
C GLY A 158 -15.58 22.41 20.27
N SER A 159 -16.03 21.50 21.14
CA SER A 159 -15.18 20.62 21.95
C SER A 159 -15.79 19.22 21.98
N LYS A 160 -15.03 18.26 22.51
CA LYS A 160 -15.49 16.89 22.75
C LYS A 160 -16.65 16.78 23.75
N ASP A 161 -17.07 17.86 24.42
CA ASP A 161 -18.12 17.79 25.46
C ASP A 161 -19.51 17.60 24.84
N GLU A 162 -19.68 18.03 23.59
CA GLU A 162 -20.89 17.82 22.80
C GLU A 162 -20.50 17.40 21.39
N ILE A 163 -21.06 16.29 20.90
CA ILE A 163 -20.70 15.71 19.60
C ILE A 163 -21.94 15.39 18.76
N LEU A 164 -21.75 15.35 17.44
CA LEU A 164 -22.62 14.62 16.52
C LEU A 164 -22.18 13.15 16.52
N GLY A 165 -22.90 12.30 17.25
CA GLY A 165 -22.56 10.89 17.44
C GLY A 165 -23.55 9.95 16.73
N MET A 166 -23.08 8.73 16.45
CA MET A 166 -23.91 7.66 15.90
C MET A 166 -24.39 6.73 17.01
N VAL A 167 -25.69 6.44 17.06
CA VAL A 167 -26.26 5.47 17.99
C VAL A 167 -27.00 4.37 17.25
N ASP A 168 -26.92 3.15 17.78
CA ASP A 168 -27.67 2.01 17.28
C ASP A 168 -29.15 2.06 17.72
N ASN A 169 -29.95 1.09 17.26
CA ASN A 169 -31.36 0.94 17.63
C ASN A 169 -31.57 0.50 19.10
N LYS A 170 -30.50 0.26 19.87
CA LYS A 170 -30.51 0.05 21.33
C LYS A 170 -30.12 1.32 22.10
N ASN A 171 -30.01 2.47 21.41
CA ASN A 171 -29.54 3.75 21.94
C ASN A 171 -28.12 3.71 22.52
N MET A 172 -27.29 2.77 22.07
CA MET A 172 -25.88 2.71 22.44
C MET A 172 -25.05 3.52 21.46
N TRP A 173 -24.16 4.36 21.98
CA TRP A 173 -23.20 5.10 21.17
C TRP A 173 -22.19 4.14 20.54
N GLU A 174 -22.01 4.27 19.23
CA GLU A 174 -20.92 3.65 18.50
C GLU A 174 -19.65 4.47 18.70
N SER A 175 -18.84 4.08 19.69
CA SER A 175 -17.68 4.84 20.17
C SER A 175 -16.64 5.21 19.10
N ARG A 176 -16.67 4.52 17.95
CA ARG A 176 -15.83 4.78 16.78
C ARG A 176 -16.20 6.03 15.99
N TYR A 177 -17.35 6.65 16.29
CA TYR A 177 -17.89 7.73 15.49
C TYR A 177 -18.47 8.86 16.35
N GLY A 178 -17.89 10.05 16.21
CA GLY A 178 -18.35 11.24 16.90
C GLY A 178 -17.57 12.46 16.48
N ASP A 179 -18.24 13.39 15.79
CA ASP A 179 -17.63 14.60 15.25
C ASP A 179 -18.04 15.86 16.04
N TRP A 180 -17.14 16.81 16.10
CA TRP A 180 -17.40 18.20 16.47
C TRP A 180 -16.57 19.14 15.59
N ALA A 181 -16.83 20.44 15.67
CA ALA A 181 -16.15 21.47 14.89
C ALA A 181 -16.10 21.18 13.36
N VAL A 182 -17.19 20.61 12.81
CA VAL A 182 -17.26 20.23 11.40
C VAL A 182 -17.26 21.46 10.49
N THR A 183 -16.40 21.46 9.48
CA THR A 183 -16.40 22.43 8.39
C THR A 183 -16.34 21.72 7.03
N ILE A 184 -17.13 22.17 6.06
CA ILE A 184 -17.14 21.67 4.68
C ILE A 184 -17.05 22.86 3.73
N GLN A 185 -16.06 22.87 2.85
CA GLN A 185 -15.79 23.98 1.93
C GLN A 185 -15.29 23.46 0.58
N PRO A 186 -15.31 24.24 -0.51
CA PRO A 186 -14.77 23.79 -1.79
C PRO A 186 -13.27 23.56 -1.70
N LEU A 187 -12.76 22.51 -2.35
CA LEU A 187 -11.32 22.37 -2.57
C LEU A 187 -10.89 23.33 -3.70
N SER A 188 -10.01 24.27 -3.39
CA SER A 188 -9.44 25.20 -4.38
C SER A 188 -8.23 24.63 -5.14
N ASP A 189 -7.53 23.67 -4.54
CA ASP A 189 -6.31 23.10 -5.09
C ASP A 189 -6.60 22.21 -6.31
N LYS A 190 -5.68 22.25 -7.28
CA LYS A 190 -5.80 21.52 -8.54
C LYS A 190 -4.60 20.62 -8.73
N LEU A 191 -4.80 19.55 -9.48
CA LEU A 191 -3.70 18.73 -9.96
C LEU A 191 -2.74 19.61 -10.75
N VAL A 192 -1.46 19.42 -10.49
CA VAL A 192 -0.41 20.02 -11.30
C VAL A 192 -0.38 19.30 -12.65
N THR A 193 -0.22 20.07 -13.73
CA THR A 193 -0.02 19.52 -15.08
C THR A 193 1.09 20.30 -15.77
N PRO A 194 2.12 19.62 -16.32
CA PRO A 194 3.15 20.31 -17.10
C PRO A 194 2.53 20.95 -18.36
N PRO A 195 3.06 22.10 -18.83
CA PRO A 195 2.71 22.64 -20.14
C PRO A 195 2.98 21.64 -21.27
N SER A 196 2.19 21.68 -22.33
CA SER A 196 2.37 20.78 -23.49
C SER A 196 3.70 20.99 -24.22
N SER A 197 4.34 22.16 -24.06
CA SER A 197 5.66 22.51 -24.60
C SER A 197 6.82 21.98 -23.75
N ALA A 198 6.54 21.44 -22.56
CA ALA A 198 7.58 21.00 -21.64
C ALA A 198 8.41 19.85 -22.25
N THR A 199 9.72 19.91 -22.06
CA THR A 199 10.64 18.89 -22.57
C THR A 199 10.57 17.65 -21.68
N LYS A 200 10.20 16.51 -22.27
CA LYS A 200 10.16 15.22 -21.57
C LYS A 200 11.56 14.74 -21.21
N LYS A 201 11.72 14.26 -19.99
CA LYS A 201 12.93 13.69 -19.40
C LYS A 201 12.55 12.48 -18.54
N GLN A 202 13.56 11.74 -18.09
CA GLN A 202 13.40 10.70 -17.09
C GLN A 202 14.42 10.92 -15.99
N TYR A 203 14.06 10.48 -14.79
CA TYR A 203 14.94 10.50 -13.64
C TYR A 203 14.88 9.13 -12.97
N MET A 204 16.01 8.73 -12.39
CA MET A 204 16.08 7.64 -11.44
C MET A 204 15.81 8.22 -10.06
N LEU A 205 14.78 7.71 -9.39
CA LEU A 205 14.39 8.03 -8.03
C LEU A 205 14.96 6.97 -7.08
N THR A 206 15.62 7.41 -6.02
CA THR A 206 16.01 6.59 -4.87
C THR A 206 15.68 7.33 -3.58
N CYS A 207 15.44 6.61 -2.50
CA CYS A 207 15.34 7.16 -1.15
C CYS A 207 16.00 6.20 -0.14
N LYS A 208 16.14 6.62 1.12
CA LYS A 208 16.87 5.89 2.16
C LYS A 208 16.44 4.43 2.33
N ASP A 209 15.14 4.16 2.24
CA ASP A 209 14.55 2.82 2.47
C ASP A 209 14.21 2.08 1.16
N GLU A 210 14.57 2.64 0.00
CA GLU A 210 14.42 1.95 -1.29
C GLU A 210 15.68 1.15 -1.63
N THR A 211 15.56 -0.17 -1.66
CA THR A 211 16.64 -1.09 -2.06
C THR A 211 16.93 -1.08 -3.55
N SER A 212 16.03 -0.54 -4.37
CA SER A 212 16.16 -0.49 -5.82
C SER A 212 15.62 0.84 -6.37
N PRO A 213 16.40 1.52 -7.22
CA PRO A 213 15.93 2.73 -7.87
C PRO A 213 14.69 2.50 -8.76
N ARG A 214 13.87 3.53 -8.93
CA ARG A 214 12.72 3.55 -9.86
C ARG A 214 12.91 4.59 -10.94
N ILE A 215 12.52 4.30 -12.18
CA ILE A 215 12.46 5.31 -13.23
C ILE A 215 11.15 6.08 -13.09
N ILE A 216 11.26 7.39 -13.01
CA ILE A 216 10.14 8.32 -12.99
C ILE A 216 10.18 9.23 -14.23
N GLU A 217 9.01 9.68 -14.64
CA GLU A 217 8.89 10.64 -15.73
C GLU A 217 9.10 12.06 -15.21
N ALA A 218 9.71 12.89 -16.05
CA ALA A 218 9.82 14.31 -15.81
C ALA A 218 9.44 15.13 -17.03
N ALA A 219 8.94 16.34 -16.81
CA ALA A 219 8.75 17.36 -17.83
C ALA A 219 9.39 18.66 -17.37
N VAL A 220 10.17 19.31 -18.23
CA VAL A 220 10.93 20.52 -17.88
C VAL A 220 10.42 21.70 -18.70
N ASP A 221 10.03 22.78 -18.03
CA ASP A 221 9.59 24.04 -18.65
C ASP A 221 10.27 25.22 -17.95
N GLY A 222 11.28 25.80 -18.61
CA GLY A 222 12.12 26.84 -18.02
C GLY A 222 12.75 26.39 -16.70
N ASN A 223 12.37 27.06 -15.59
CA ASN A 223 12.83 26.73 -14.25
C ASN A 223 12.00 25.63 -13.58
N ASP A 224 10.82 25.30 -14.09
CA ASP A 224 9.96 24.29 -13.49
C ASP A 224 10.34 22.89 -13.97
N ILE A 225 10.38 21.94 -13.03
CA ILE A 225 10.45 20.52 -13.31
C ILE A 225 9.22 19.86 -12.69
N TYR A 226 8.50 19.10 -13.51
CA TYR A 226 7.35 18.31 -13.10
C TYR A 226 7.78 16.86 -13.02
N PHE A 227 7.44 16.16 -11.94
CA PHE A 227 7.76 14.74 -11.75
C PHE A 227 6.48 13.91 -11.61
N LYS A 228 6.44 12.76 -12.28
CA LYS A 228 5.34 11.78 -12.22
C LYS A 228 5.90 10.40 -11.93
N GLY A 229 5.22 9.65 -11.07
CA GLY A 229 5.67 8.32 -10.60
C GLY A 229 6.41 8.36 -9.26
N ILE A 230 6.39 9.48 -8.54
CA ILE A 230 6.99 9.55 -7.19
C ILE A 230 6.28 8.60 -6.23
N SER A 231 4.95 8.61 -6.23
CA SER A 231 4.15 7.70 -5.38
C SER A 231 4.22 6.26 -5.89
N LYS A 232 4.28 5.29 -4.98
CA LYS A 232 4.24 3.86 -5.31
C LYS A 232 2.80 3.36 -5.48
N SER A 233 1.84 4.03 -4.87
CA SER A 233 0.43 3.73 -5.02
C SER A 233 0.01 3.84 -6.48
N LYS A 234 -0.60 2.77 -7.01
CA LYS A 234 -1.18 2.75 -8.36
C LYS A 234 -2.20 3.87 -8.58
N LYS A 235 -2.90 4.28 -7.51
CA LYS A 235 -3.88 5.37 -7.55
C LYS A 235 -3.25 6.71 -7.91
N LEU A 236 -2.02 6.96 -7.43
CA LEU A 236 -1.33 8.24 -7.55
C LEU A 236 -0.10 8.19 -8.46
N ALA A 237 0.23 7.04 -9.05
CA ALA A 237 1.41 6.85 -9.89
C ALA A 237 1.48 7.81 -11.09
N ASP A 238 0.33 8.17 -11.67
CA ASP A 238 0.24 9.06 -12.83
C ASP A 238 0.10 10.55 -12.50
N ILE A 239 0.23 10.92 -11.22
CA ILE A 239 0.05 12.28 -10.75
C ILE A 239 1.37 13.06 -10.77
N TRP A 240 1.32 14.29 -11.29
CA TRP A 240 2.47 15.19 -11.32
C TRP A 240 2.59 15.97 -10.01
N ILE A 241 3.83 16.14 -9.55
CA ILE A 241 4.22 17.21 -8.64
C ILE A 241 5.14 18.19 -9.36
N LYS A 242 5.24 19.43 -8.86
CA LYS A 242 6.12 20.46 -9.38
C LYS A 242 7.22 20.80 -8.38
N VAL A 243 8.42 20.99 -8.92
CA VAL A 243 9.52 21.70 -8.26
C VAL A 243 10.00 22.85 -9.15
N THR A 244 10.48 23.93 -8.55
CA THR A 244 11.01 25.09 -9.28
C THR A 244 12.47 25.32 -8.95
N LYS A 245 13.32 25.43 -9.97
CA LYS A 245 14.72 25.78 -9.83
C LYS A 245 14.87 27.22 -9.35
N ASN A 246 15.78 27.40 -8.39
CA ASN A 246 16.22 28.68 -7.87
C ASN A 246 17.74 28.61 -7.63
N GLY A 247 18.51 29.05 -8.64
CA GLY A 247 19.98 28.94 -8.62
C GLY A 247 20.44 27.48 -8.61
N ASN A 248 21.24 27.12 -7.60
CA ASN A 248 21.75 25.77 -7.38
C ASN A 248 20.78 24.88 -6.57
N LYS A 249 19.53 25.32 -6.35
CA LYS A 249 18.49 24.55 -5.65
C LYS A 249 17.27 24.31 -6.53
N ALA A 250 16.50 23.27 -6.23
CA ALA A 250 15.14 23.09 -6.70
C ALA A 250 14.18 22.99 -5.50
N ILE A 251 13.05 23.69 -5.56
CA ILE A 251 12.15 23.85 -4.41
C ILE A 251 10.80 23.23 -4.73
N MET A 252 10.36 22.29 -3.90
CA MET A 252 8.99 21.80 -3.85
C MET A 252 8.25 22.52 -2.72
N LEU A 253 7.09 23.12 -2.98
CA LEU A 253 6.23 23.62 -1.91
C LEU A 253 5.40 22.46 -1.32
N THR A 254 5.13 22.53 -0.01
CA THR A 254 4.25 21.60 0.68
C THR A 254 2.79 21.72 0.21
N ASN A 255 1.98 20.71 0.49
CA ASN A 255 0.55 20.64 0.17
C ASN A 255 0.21 20.77 -1.33
N GLN A 256 0.99 20.11 -2.20
CA GLN A 256 0.57 19.96 -3.60
C GLN A 256 -0.51 18.88 -3.71
N TYR A 257 -1.63 19.20 -4.34
CA TYR A 257 -2.77 18.30 -4.44
C TYR A 257 -2.48 17.11 -5.35
N LEU A 258 -2.76 15.90 -4.85
CA LEU A 258 -2.51 14.66 -5.56
C LEU A 258 -3.77 13.98 -6.11
N GLY A 259 -4.96 14.45 -5.73
CA GLY A 259 -6.21 13.82 -6.14
C GLY A 259 -6.96 13.21 -4.96
N LYS A 260 -7.88 12.29 -5.25
CA LYS A 260 -8.65 11.56 -4.24
C LYS A 260 -8.08 10.16 -4.04
N ALA A 261 -8.02 9.71 -2.80
CA ALA A 261 -7.52 8.38 -2.44
C ALA A 261 -8.23 7.83 -1.19
N VAL A 262 -8.16 6.52 -1.02
CA VAL A 262 -8.49 5.83 0.24
C VAL A 262 -7.20 5.31 0.88
N LYS A 263 -7.22 4.96 2.17
CA LYS A 263 -6.00 4.50 2.86
C LYS A 263 -5.49 3.16 2.31
N GLU A 264 -6.39 2.31 1.84
CA GLU A 264 -6.10 1.02 1.20
C GLU A 264 -5.37 1.16 -0.14
N ASP A 265 -5.32 2.37 -0.72
CA ASP A 265 -4.47 2.64 -1.89
C ASP A 265 -2.97 2.60 -1.55
N PHE A 266 -2.61 2.65 -0.26
CA PHE A 266 -1.23 2.66 0.26
C PHE A 266 -0.95 1.51 1.22
N LEU A 267 -1.94 1.13 2.02
CA LEU A 267 -1.82 0.13 3.07
C LEU A 267 -2.50 -1.17 2.65
N LYS A 268 -1.97 -2.31 3.13
CA LYS A 268 -2.58 -3.62 2.86
C LYS A 268 -3.99 -3.75 3.45
N TYR A 269 -4.24 -3.10 4.59
CA TYR A 269 -5.52 -3.11 5.30
C TYR A 269 -5.74 -1.75 5.97
N SER A 270 -6.97 -1.24 5.94
CA SER A 270 -7.42 -0.13 6.78
C SER A 270 -8.85 -0.37 7.27
N SER A 271 -9.20 0.19 8.44
CA SER A 271 -10.55 0.13 9.02
C SER A 271 -11.37 1.39 8.74
N ASP A 272 -10.80 2.30 7.95
CA ASP A 272 -11.38 3.58 7.57
C ASP A 272 -11.67 3.62 6.06
N PRO A 273 -12.92 3.35 5.65
CA PRO A 273 -13.32 3.24 4.25
C PRO A 273 -13.59 4.61 3.59
N SER A 274 -13.16 5.70 4.23
CA SER A 274 -13.46 7.05 3.78
C SER A 274 -12.55 7.47 2.64
N GLU A 275 -13.09 8.23 1.68
CA GLU A 275 -12.31 8.86 0.63
C GLU A 275 -11.79 10.23 1.09
N TYR A 276 -10.54 10.51 0.78
CA TYR A 276 -9.84 11.74 1.16
C TYR A 276 -9.27 12.46 -0.06
N HIS A 277 -9.07 13.76 0.08
CA HIS A 277 -8.16 14.54 -0.74
C HIS A 277 -6.72 14.30 -0.26
N ALA A 278 -5.89 13.72 -1.12
CA ALA A 278 -4.48 13.43 -0.82
C ALA A 278 -3.56 14.58 -1.26
N PHE A 279 -2.48 14.79 -0.51
CA PHE A 279 -1.50 15.84 -0.76
C PHE A 279 -0.08 15.33 -0.60
N ALA A 280 0.82 15.88 -1.42
CA ALA A 280 2.24 15.79 -1.24
C ALA A 280 2.68 16.87 -0.25
N ALA A 281 3.19 16.44 0.90
CA ALA A 281 3.61 17.30 1.99
C ALA A 281 5.10 17.12 2.30
N THR A 282 5.68 18.16 2.85
CA THR A 282 7.12 18.21 3.14
C THR A 282 7.34 18.32 4.64
N TYR A 283 8.30 17.57 5.15
CA TYR A 283 8.61 17.48 6.57
C TYR A 283 10.12 17.58 6.79
N SER A 284 10.52 18.24 7.88
CA SER A 284 11.93 18.34 8.28
C SER A 284 12.39 17.10 9.05
N ASP A 285 11.45 16.43 9.73
CA ASP A 285 11.63 15.16 10.44
C ASP A 285 10.27 14.45 10.52
N ALA A 286 10.18 13.32 11.24
CA ALA A 286 8.97 12.50 11.29
C ALA A 286 7.68 13.25 11.70
N THR A 287 7.79 14.32 12.50
CA THR A 287 6.63 15.06 13.06
C THR A 287 6.63 16.56 12.77
N THR A 288 7.76 17.13 12.32
CA THR A 288 7.90 18.57 12.05
C THR A 288 7.62 18.89 10.59
N ILE A 289 6.55 19.64 10.34
CA ILE A 289 6.16 20.10 9.00
C ILE A 289 7.19 21.11 8.48
N SER A 290 7.51 21.01 7.20
CA SER A 290 8.24 22.02 6.42
C SER A 290 7.29 22.70 5.44
N GLU A 291 7.52 23.99 5.16
CA GLU A 291 6.80 24.69 4.09
C GLU A 291 7.30 24.28 2.69
N LYS A 292 8.53 23.75 2.62
CA LYS A 292 9.19 23.36 1.39
C LYS A 292 10.18 22.22 1.58
N LEU A 293 10.34 21.44 0.51
CA LEU A 293 11.46 20.53 0.30
C LEU A 293 12.47 21.21 -0.63
N GLU A 294 13.70 21.38 -0.15
CA GLU A 294 14.79 21.94 -0.95
C GLU A 294 15.70 20.83 -1.41
N PHE A 295 15.93 20.75 -2.72
CA PHE A 295 16.92 19.87 -3.31
C PHE A 295 18.14 20.69 -3.69
N ASP A 296 19.33 20.24 -3.30
CA ASP A 296 20.57 20.71 -3.89
C ASP A 296 20.74 20.11 -5.28
N ILE A 297 21.15 20.94 -6.24
CA ILE A 297 21.41 20.53 -7.62
C ILE A 297 22.91 20.30 -7.78
N ASN A 298 23.28 19.08 -8.12
CA ASN A 298 24.65 18.79 -8.53
C ASN A 298 24.93 19.43 -9.90
N GLY A 299 25.85 20.39 -9.95
CA GLY A 299 26.18 21.13 -11.18
C GLY A 299 26.78 20.27 -12.30
N THR A 300 27.35 19.10 -11.98
CA THR A 300 27.98 18.20 -12.96
C THR A 300 26.99 17.17 -13.49
N THR A 301 26.23 16.52 -12.60
CA THR A 301 25.34 15.40 -12.96
C THR A 301 23.89 15.83 -13.16
N GLY A 302 23.49 17.00 -12.67
CA GLY A 302 22.10 17.45 -12.63
C GLY A 302 21.23 16.70 -11.61
N ALA A 303 21.84 15.88 -10.74
CA ALA A 303 21.13 15.17 -9.68
C ALA A 303 20.56 16.14 -8.64
N LEU A 304 19.36 15.84 -8.17
CA LEU A 304 18.65 16.56 -7.11
C LEU A 304 18.72 15.73 -5.83
N THR A 305 19.28 16.28 -4.76
CA THR A 305 19.41 15.59 -3.46
C THR A 305 18.80 16.44 -2.35
N ASN A 306 18.11 15.83 -1.41
CA ASN A 306 17.65 16.52 -0.20
C ASN A 306 17.88 15.65 1.04
N ASP A 307 17.80 16.26 2.22
CA ASP A 307 18.02 15.66 3.54
C ASP A 307 16.75 15.63 4.41
N LYS A 308 15.60 15.82 3.77
CA LYS A 308 14.29 15.98 4.39
C LYS A 308 13.33 14.89 3.89
N ILE A 309 12.06 15.04 4.23
CA ILE A 309 11.04 14.02 4.04
C ILE A 309 9.94 14.53 3.11
N PHE A 310 9.67 13.76 2.07
CA PHE A 310 8.43 13.82 1.30
C PHE A 310 7.42 12.83 1.90
N LYS A 311 6.19 13.27 2.14
CA LYS A 311 5.09 12.40 2.57
C LYS A 311 3.88 12.54 1.66
N VAL A 312 3.20 11.42 1.38
CA VAL A 312 1.80 11.45 0.95
C VAL A 312 0.93 11.41 2.19
N ILE A 313 0.02 12.38 2.31
CA ILE A 313 -0.88 12.50 3.46
C ILE A 313 -2.33 12.70 3.01
N MET A 314 -3.27 12.31 3.88
CA MET A 314 -4.69 12.65 3.73
C MET A 314 -4.96 14.03 4.34
N GLY A 315 -5.62 14.89 3.57
CA GLY A 315 -5.82 16.28 3.92
C GLY A 315 -4.53 17.11 3.87
N LYS A 316 -4.67 18.42 3.98
CA LYS A 316 -3.51 19.33 3.99
C LYS A 316 -2.72 19.18 5.28
N SER A 317 -1.39 19.14 5.15
CA SER A 317 -0.46 19.20 6.27
C SER A 317 -0.61 20.53 6.98
N SER A 318 -0.78 20.49 8.29
CA SER A 318 -0.83 21.68 9.15
C SER A 318 -0.50 21.32 10.59
N ALA A 319 -0.28 22.31 11.47
CA ALA A 319 -0.08 22.05 12.89
C ALA A 319 -1.25 21.27 13.56
N LYS A 320 -2.45 21.26 12.93
CA LYS A 320 -3.60 20.48 13.38
C LYS A 320 -3.76 19.13 12.66
N ASN A 321 -3.05 18.93 11.54
CA ASN A 321 -3.07 17.69 10.77
C ASN A 321 -1.62 17.22 10.56
N ILE A 322 -1.11 16.55 11.59
CA ILE A 322 0.14 15.78 11.55
C ILE A 322 -0.29 14.32 11.65
N PRO A 323 -0.42 13.60 10.52
CA PRO A 323 -0.85 12.21 10.54
C PRO A 323 0.12 11.36 11.37
N SER A 324 -0.44 10.49 12.22
CA SER A 324 0.33 9.49 12.97
C SER A 324 0.61 8.23 12.16
N GLU A 325 -0.11 8.04 11.05
CA GLU A 325 0.01 6.92 10.13
C GLU A 325 0.83 7.36 8.90
N ASP A 326 1.91 6.64 8.62
CA ASP A 326 2.71 6.85 7.43
C ASP A 326 2.11 6.06 6.26
N LEU A 327 1.56 6.78 5.26
CA LEU A 327 1.07 6.17 4.02
C LEU A 327 2.22 5.90 3.06
N GLU A 328 2.88 6.97 2.62
CA GLU A 328 4.16 6.91 1.92
C GLU A 328 5.07 7.98 2.48
N ASN A 329 6.29 7.55 2.82
CA ASN A 329 7.33 8.36 3.42
C ASN A 329 8.62 8.12 2.63
N LEU A 330 9.14 9.17 1.98
CA LEU A 330 10.38 9.12 1.21
C LEU A 330 11.40 10.06 1.85
N GLU A 331 12.25 9.48 2.71
CA GLU A 331 13.38 10.18 3.33
C GLU A 331 14.57 10.27 2.38
N ASN A 332 15.23 11.43 2.35
CA ASN A 332 16.45 11.66 1.56
C ASN A 332 16.26 11.34 0.06
N LEU A 333 15.16 11.82 -0.51
CA LEU A 333 14.86 11.61 -1.92
C LEU A 333 15.99 12.14 -2.83
N VAL A 334 16.50 11.27 -3.69
CA VAL A 334 17.47 11.60 -4.72
C VAL A 334 16.86 11.35 -6.08
N MET A 335 16.90 12.34 -6.96
CA MET A 335 16.46 12.23 -8.35
C MET A 335 17.66 12.49 -9.26
N THR A 336 18.16 11.45 -9.92
CA THR A 336 19.30 11.52 -10.83
C THR A 336 18.80 11.50 -12.27
N PRO A 337 19.20 12.44 -13.16
CA PRO A 337 18.83 12.38 -14.56
C PRO A 337 19.11 11.01 -15.17
N TYR A 338 18.11 10.44 -15.82
CA TYR A 338 18.19 9.13 -16.44
C TYR A 338 18.10 9.24 -17.96
N GLN A 339 18.99 8.52 -18.63
CA GLN A 339 18.92 8.33 -20.07
C GLN A 339 18.93 6.84 -20.35
N GLN A 340 17.86 6.36 -20.97
CA GLN A 340 17.80 5.00 -21.46
C GLN A 340 18.91 4.76 -22.48
N LYS A 341 19.69 3.69 -22.30
CA LYS A 341 20.78 3.32 -23.21
C LYS A 341 20.80 1.82 -23.46
N ALA A 342 21.19 1.47 -24.67
CA ALA A 342 21.60 0.13 -25.05
C ALA A 342 22.86 -0.28 -24.26
N ALA A 343 22.75 -1.32 -23.45
CA ALA A 343 23.87 -1.81 -22.64
C ALA A 343 23.72 -3.29 -22.29
N LYS A 344 24.86 -3.95 -22.06
CA LYS A 344 24.92 -5.36 -21.66
C LYS A 344 24.73 -5.49 -20.14
N PRO A 345 23.76 -6.29 -19.67
CA PRO A 345 23.58 -6.52 -18.24
C PRO A 345 24.82 -7.11 -17.56
N GLU A 346 24.98 -6.82 -16.26
CA GLU A 346 25.96 -7.51 -15.40
C GLU A 346 25.66 -9.02 -15.36
N THR A 347 26.72 -9.83 -15.37
CA THR A 347 26.62 -11.29 -15.21
C THR A 347 26.04 -11.65 -13.83
N PRO A 348 25.05 -12.56 -13.74
CA PRO A 348 24.55 -13.04 -12.46
C PRO A 348 25.64 -13.66 -11.60
N LYS A 349 25.46 -13.61 -10.29
CA LYS A 349 26.39 -14.24 -9.33
C LYS A 349 25.75 -15.46 -8.70
N LEU A 350 26.43 -16.60 -8.80
CA LEU A 350 25.95 -17.84 -8.18
C LEU A 350 25.87 -17.67 -6.67
N HIS A 351 24.75 -18.10 -6.09
CA HIS A 351 24.66 -18.31 -4.65
C HIS A 351 24.92 -19.79 -4.33
N TYR A 352 24.07 -20.69 -4.85
CA TYR A 352 24.29 -22.14 -4.78
C TYR A 352 23.44 -22.86 -5.83
N CYS A 353 23.81 -24.11 -6.14
CA CYS A 353 23.01 -24.99 -6.99
C CYS A 353 23.11 -26.43 -6.45
N SER A 354 22.01 -26.98 -5.95
CA SER A 354 22.03 -28.29 -5.30
C SER A 354 20.76 -29.10 -5.56
N ALA A 355 20.90 -30.43 -5.57
CA ALA A 355 19.78 -31.36 -5.62
C ALA A 355 19.53 -31.96 -4.23
N SER A 356 18.27 -31.96 -3.80
CA SER A 356 17.82 -32.64 -2.59
C SER A 356 16.63 -33.56 -2.88
N GLU A 357 16.63 -34.74 -2.28
CA GLU A 357 15.50 -35.67 -2.33
C GLU A 357 14.41 -35.27 -1.34
N SER A 358 13.16 -35.51 -1.70
CA SER A 358 12.03 -35.44 -0.77
C SER A 358 12.18 -36.51 0.31
N TYR A 359 11.53 -36.29 1.46
CA TYR A 359 11.62 -37.20 2.61
C TYR A 359 11.22 -38.65 2.28
N ASP A 360 10.26 -38.81 1.37
CA ASP A 360 9.75 -40.09 0.87
C ASP A 360 10.51 -40.61 -0.36
N TYR A 361 11.58 -39.93 -0.79
CA TYR A 361 12.42 -40.27 -1.95
C TYR A 361 11.66 -40.35 -3.29
N SER A 362 10.45 -39.77 -3.35
CA SER A 362 9.62 -39.78 -4.56
C SER A 362 10.00 -38.70 -5.57
N LEU A 363 10.70 -37.65 -5.11
CA LEU A 363 11.02 -36.47 -5.91
C LEU A 363 12.43 -35.96 -5.58
N THR A 364 13.23 -35.69 -6.59
CA THR A 364 14.45 -34.87 -6.43
C THR A 364 14.13 -33.44 -6.88
N THR A 365 14.38 -32.48 -6.01
CA THR A 365 14.28 -31.04 -6.34
C THR A 365 15.67 -30.48 -6.50
N ILE A 366 15.94 -29.86 -7.64
CA ILE A 366 17.15 -29.04 -7.84
C ILE A 366 16.78 -27.60 -7.54
N THR A 367 17.54 -26.98 -6.63
CA THR A 367 17.41 -25.58 -6.26
C THR A 367 18.63 -24.83 -6.79
N LEU A 368 18.40 -23.88 -7.69
CA LEU A 368 19.38 -22.89 -8.12
C LEU A 368 19.04 -21.55 -7.47
N ALA A 369 19.97 -21.01 -6.68
CA ALA A 369 19.90 -19.65 -6.16
C ALA A 369 21.02 -18.79 -6.76
N PHE A 370 20.70 -17.57 -7.15
CA PHE A 370 21.65 -16.62 -7.73
C PHE A 370 21.23 -15.18 -7.47
N TYR A 371 22.18 -14.26 -7.53
CA TYR A 371 21.98 -12.82 -7.38
C TYR A 371 22.01 -12.14 -8.75
N VAL A 372 21.10 -11.21 -8.96
CA VAL A 372 20.99 -10.39 -10.17
C VAL A 372 20.96 -8.92 -9.81
N LYS A 373 21.51 -8.08 -10.69
CA LYS A 373 21.34 -6.63 -10.59
C LYS A 373 20.70 -6.11 -11.87
N ASN A 374 19.97 -5.01 -11.75
CA ASN A 374 19.46 -4.23 -12.87
C ASN A 374 20.48 -3.17 -13.29
N THR A 375 21.74 -3.57 -13.45
CA THR A 375 22.81 -2.70 -13.93
C THR A 375 23.53 -3.34 -15.10
N ASP A 376 24.16 -2.52 -15.94
CA ASP A 376 25.11 -2.99 -16.93
C ASP A 376 26.45 -3.37 -16.30
N VAL A 377 27.38 -3.85 -17.14
CA VAL A 377 28.74 -4.22 -16.73
C VAL A 377 29.56 -3.08 -16.11
N ASP A 378 29.17 -1.82 -16.37
CA ASP A 378 29.82 -0.62 -15.83
C ASP A 378 29.10 -0.08 -14.58
N GLY A 379 28.01 -0.74 -14.14
CA GLY A 379 27.21 -0.36 -12.99
C GLY A 379 26.13 0.69 -13.29
N ASN A 380 25.87 1.03 -14.55
CA ASN A 380 24.79 1.95 -14.90
C ASN A 380 23.43 1.25 -14.80
N TYR A 381 22.43 1.95 -14.25
CA TYR A 381 21.09 1.42 -14.06
C TYR A 381 20.39 1.08 -15.39
N LEU A 382 19.81 -0.12 -15.46
CA LEU A 382 18.97 -0.61 -16.55
C LEU A 382 17.52 -0.70 -16.09
N ASN A 383 16.61 -0.34 -16.99
CA ASN A 383 15.18 -0.45 -16.70
C ASN A 383 14.78 -1.93 -16.53
N PRO A 384 14.35 -2.37 -15.34
CA PRO A 384 14.02 -3.77 -15.11
C PRO A 384 12.80 -4.24 -15.91
N ASP A 385 11.91 -3.34 -16.36
CA ASP A 385 10.76 -3.69 -17.20
C ASP A 385 11.17 -4.13 -18.62
N LYS A 386 12.41 -3.82 -19.00
CA LYS A 386 13.03 -4.25 -20.27
C LYS A 386 14.05 -5.36 -20.05
N MET A 387 14.12 -5.93 -18.85
CA MET A 387 15.02 -7.02 -18.49
C MET A 387 14.26 -8.32 -18.28
N TYR A 388 14.88 -9.41 -18.68
CA TYR A 388 14.48 -10.77 -18.36
C TYR A 388 15.71 -11.67 -18.26
N TYR A 389 15.54 -12.92 -17.86
CA TYR A 389 16.59 -13.92 -17.93
C TYR A 389 16.12 -15.20 -18.60
N ASN A 390 17.08 -15.85 -19.27
CA ASN A 390 16.90 -17.17 -19.84
C ASN A 390 17.71 -18.20 -19.04
N VAL A 391 17.15 -19.40 -18.95
CA VAL A 391 17.76 -20.56 -18.31
C VAL A 391 18.14 -21.56 -19.39
N TYR A 392 19.34 -22.11 -19.34
CA TYR A 392 19.78 -23.16 -20.24
C TYR A 392 20.20 -24.38 -19.41
N ILE A 393 19.75 -25.56 -19.86
CA ILE A 393 20.01 -26.83 -19.19
C ILE A 393 21.06 -27.62 -19.98
N ASP A 394 22.04 -28.14 -19.26
CA ASP A 394 23.15 -28.92 -19.79
C ASP A 394 23.85 -28.23 -20.97
N ASN A 395 23.85 -28.84 -22.14
CA ASN A 395 24.48 -28.30 -23.34
C ASN A 395 23.45 -27.76 -24.36
N SER A 396 22.20 -27.54 -23.93
CA SER A 396 21.16 -26.95 -24.77
C SER A 396 21.52 -25.53 -25.19
N THR A 397 21.35 -25.22 -26.47
CA THR A 397 21.39 -23.85 -27.01
C THR A 397 20.03 -23.16 -26.98
N GLU A 398 18.96 -23.89 -26.68
CA GLU A 398 17.61 -23.36 -26.55
C GLU A 398 17.29 -23.09 -25.07
N PRO A 399 16.64 -21.96 -24.74
CA PRO A 399 16.16 -21.69 -23.40
C PRO A 399 15.18 -22.75 -22.90
N PHE A 400 15.30 -23.11 -21.63
CA PHE A 400 14.37 -23.99 -20.92
C PHE A 400 13.00 -23.32 -20.79
N GLU A 401 11.96 -24.05 -21.20
CA GLU A 401 10.58 -23.61 -21.08
C GLU A 401 9.98 -24.07 -19.74
N PHE A 402 9.67 -23.13 -18.86
CA PHE A 402 8.88 -23.38 -17.66
C PHE A 402 7.43 -23.59 -18.09
N LYS A 403 6.96 -24.84 -18.03
CA LYS A 403 5.60 -25.22 -18.44
C LYS A 403 4.63 -25.11 -17.27
N LYS A 404 3.52 -24.41 -17.47
CA LYS A 404 2.47 -24.25 -16.44
C LYS A 404 1.89 -25.57 -15.95
N ALA A 405 1.88 -26.59 -16.81
CA ALA A 405 1.43 -27.93 -16.45
C ALA A 405 2.30 -28.59 -15.36
N GLN A 406 3.57 -28.19 -15.25
CA GLN A 406 4.51 -28.69 -14.24
C GLN A 406 4.69 -27.69 -13.09
N TYR A 407 4.75 -26.40 -13.42
CA TYR A 407 4.92 -25.29 -12.48
C TYR A 407 3.59 -24.59 -12.25
N PHE A 408 2.77 -25.08 -11.33
CA PHE A 408 1.34 -24.75 -11.25
C PHE A 408 1.05 -23.26 -10.98
N TYR A 409 1.95 -22.57 -10.26
CA TYR A 409 1.74 -21.19 -9.83
C TYR A 409 2.20 -20.14 -10.84
N ILE A 410 2.79 -20.53 -11.96
CA ILE A 410 3.13 -19.59 -13.02
C ILE A 410 1.90 -19.21 -13.86
N ASP A 411 1.93 -18.02 -14.47
CA ASP A 411 0.76 -17.50 -15.19
C ASP A 411 0.52 -18.22 -16.52
N LYS A 412 1.60 -18.55 -17.23
CA LYS A 412 1.65 -19.17 -18.55
C LYS A 412 3.01 -19.83 -18.76
N ASN A 413 3.13 -20.68 -19.78
CA ASN A 413 4.44 -21.16 -20.20
C ASN A 413 5.37 -19.98 -20.50
N MET A 414 6.64 -20.07 -20.09
CA MET A 414 7.60 -19.00 -20.33
C MET A 414 9.03 -19.52 -20.48
N ILE A 415 9.75 -18.91 -21.43
CA ILE A 415 11.21 -19.04 -21.61
C ILE A 415 11.96 -17.79 -21.16
N ASN A 416 11.32 -16.63 -21.28
CA ASN A 416 11.84 -15.32 -20.87
C ASN A 416 11.21 -15.00 -19.53
N ILE A 417 11.95 -15.18 -18.43
CA ILE A 417 11.45 -14.88 -17.10
C ILE A 417 11.69 -13.39 -16.82
N PRO A 418 10.65 -12.55 -16.68
CA PRO A 418 10.84 -11.13 -16.43
C PRO A 418 11.69 -10.87 -15.18
N PHE A 419 12.48 -9.80 -15.17
CA PHE A 419 13.45 -9.52 -14.11
C PHE A 419 12.84 -9.51 -12.70
N ASN A 420 11.64 -8.94 -12.55
CA ASN A 420 10.88 -8.83 -11.30
C ASN A 420 9.83 -9.93 -11.13
N TYR A 421 9.90 -11.02 -11.89
CA TYR A 421 8.91 -12.08 -11.82
C TYR A 421 9.12 -12.98 -10.59
N GLN A 422 8.00 -13.27 -9.91
CA GLN A 422 7.84 -14.39 -9.00
C GLN A 422 6.51 -15.08 -9.34
N ASP A 423 6.41 -16.37 -9.09
CA ASP A 423 5.12 -17.06 -9.20
C ASP A 423 4.15 -16.61 -8.09
N LYS A 424 2.87 -17.00 -8.22
CA LYS A 424 1.79 -16.55 -7.32
C LYS A 424 1.99 -16.91 -5.85
N LYS A 425 2.79 -17.94 -5.55
CA LYS A 425 3.09 -18.39 -4.19
C LYS A 425 4.52 -18.10 -3.77
N ASN A 426 5.33 -17.53 -4.67
CA ASN A 426 6.77 -17.37 -4.50
C ASN A 426 7.41 -18.73 -4.15
N GLU A 427 7.06 -19.80 -4.88
CA GLU A 427 7.44 -21.20 -4.55
C GLU A 427 8.52 -21.76 -5.48
N ASP A 428 8.29 -21.80 -6.79
CA ASP A 428 9.15 -22.40 -7.81
C ASP A 428 10.07 -21.37 -8.47
N ILE A 429 9.52 -20.21 -8.79
CA ILE A 429 10.25 -19.05 -9.28
C ILE A 429 10.11 -17.98 -8.21
N LYS A 430 11.14 -17.89 -7.36
CA LYS A 430 11.14 -17.02 -6.19
C LYS A 430 11.96 -15.77 -6.42
N MET A 431 11.49 -14.67 -5.84
CA MET A 431 12.21 -13.43 -5.72
C MET A 431 12.30 -13.03 -4.24
N ALA A 432 13.51 -12.67 -3.82
CA ALA A 432 13.78 -12.04 -2.53
C ALA A 432 14.89 -11.00 -2.74
N ASP A 433 14.51 -9.73 -2.77
CA ASP A 433 15.40 -8.61 -3.13
C ASP A 433 16.14 -8.87 -4.47
N ASP A 434 17.47 -8.90 -4.44
CA ASP A 434 18.33 -9.16 -5.59
C ASP A 434 18.57 -10.67 -5.85
N GLN A 435 18.07 -11.55 -4.97
CA GLN A 435 18.16 -12.99 -5.13
C GLN A 435 17.00 -13.54 -5.96
N ARG A 436 17.32 -14.52 -6.81
CA ARG A 436 16.39 -15.37 -7.54
C ARG A 436 16.61 -16.81 -7.13
N ILE A 437 15.53 -17.56 -6.94
CA ILE A 437 15.58 -19.00 -6.66
C ILE A 437 14.69 -19.72 -7.66
N LEU A 438 15.24 -20.73 -8.33
CA LEU A 438 14.53 -21.56 -9.30
C LEU A 438 14.55 -23.01 -8.85
N HIS A 439 13.38 -23.66 -8.91
CA HIS A 439 13.24 -25.09 -8.68
C HIS A 439 13.08 -25.88 -9.98
N PHE A 440 13.70 -27.07 -10.03
CA PHE A 440 13.57 -28.01 -11.14
C PHE A 440 13.28 -29.41 -10.61
N TYR A 441 12.46 -30.16 -11.35
CA TYR A 441 11.97 -31.49 -10.97
C TYR A 441 12.46 -32.58 -11.92
N ASP A 442 13.67 -32.39 -12.45
CA ASP A 442 14.34 -33.34 -13.34
C ASP A 442 15.75 -33.63 -12.79
N SER A 443 15.95 -34.81 -12.23
CA SER A 443 17.21 -35.26 -11.64
C SER A 443 18.30 -35.59 -12.67
N SER A 444 17.99 -35.52 -13.97
CA SER A 444 18.98 -35.71 -15.03
C SER A 444 19.84 -34.46 -15.25
N ILE A 445 19.36 -33.27 -14.87
CA ILE A 445 20.04 -31.98 -15.07
C ILE A 445 21.40 -31.95 -14.34
N LYS A 446 22.50 -31.79 -15.07
CA LYS A 446 23.86 -31.73 -14.48
C LYS A 446 24.45 -30.34 -14.46
N LYS A 447 24.04 -29.48 -15.39
CA LYS A 447 24.55 -28.11 -15.52
C LYS A 447 23.43 -27.14 -15.79
N ILE A 448 23.50 -25.96 -15.18
CA ILE A 448 22.54 -24.87 -15.41
C ILE A 448 23.31 -23.60 -15.75
N SER A 449 22.85 -22.88 -16.77
CA SER A 449 23.36 -21.56 -17.15
C SER A 449 22.25 -20.52 -17.14
N ILE A 450 22.55 -19.33 -16.61
CA ILE A 450 21.65 -18.17 -16.60
C ILE A 450 22.26 -17.06 -17.44
N VAL A 451 21.46 -16.48 -18.34
CA VAL A 451 21.83 -15.31 -19.14
C VAL A 451 20.81 -14.21 -18.88
N MET A 452 21.29 -13.05 -18.43
CA MET A 452 20.46 -11.85 -18.35
C MET A 452 20.34 -11.24 -19.74
N VAL A 453 19.14 -10.80 -20.08
CA VAL A 453 18.85 -10.14 -21.35
C VAL A 453 18.19 -8.80 -21.08
N TYR A 454 18.66 -7.78 -21.79
CA TYR A 454 18.07 -6.46 -21.83
C TYR A 454 17.66 -6.12 -23.27
N GLU A 455 16.43 -5.65 -23.44
CA GLU A 455 15.90 -5.29 -24.76
C GLU A 455 15.74 -3.77 -24.89
N GLU A 456 16.38 -3.19 -25.89
CA GLU A 456 16.24 -1.77 -26.23
C GLU A 456 16.16 -1.60 -27.74
N ASP A 457 15.21 -0.80 -28.22
CA ASP A 457 14.99 -0.54 -29.66
C ASP A 457 14.92 -1.81 -30.52
N GLY A 458 14.32 -2.88 -29.99
CA GLY A 458 14.18 -4.18 -30.66
C GLY A 458 15.49 -4.99 -30.75
N LYS A 459 16.56 -4.57 -30.08
CA LYS A 459 17.83 -5.30 -29.98
C LYS A 459 17.99 -5.92 -28.61
N LYS A 460 18.58 -7.12 -28.58
CA LYS A 460 18.92 -7.86 -27.37
C LYS A 460 20.38 -7.63 -26.99
N TYR A 461 20.59 -7.39 -25.70
CA TYR A 461 21.90 -7.26 -25.07
C TYR A 461 22.00 -8.29 -23.97
N GLU A 462 22.94 -9.21 -24.12
CA GLU A 462 23.08 -10.38 -23.23
C GLU A 462 24.30 -10.21 -22.32
N SER A 463 24.16 -10.64 -21.07
CA SER A 463 25.29 -10.79 -20.15
C SER A 463 26.18 -11.97 -20.59
N ALA A 464 27.38 -12.08 -19.99
CA ALA A 464 28.03 -13.39 -19.99
C ALA A 464 27.17 -14.39 -19.21
N PRO A 465 27.20 -15.70 -19.54
CA PRO A 465 26.43 -16.70 -18.83
C PRO A 465 27.03 -16.98 -17.44
N MET A 466 26.19 -17.01 -16.40
CA MET A 466 26.53 -17.62 -15.13
C MET A 466 26.25 -19.12 -15.25
N THR A 467 27.30 -19.96 -15.23
CA THR A 467 27.17 -21.42 -15.37
C THR A 467 27.62 -22.14 -14.11
N THR A 468 26.88 -23.15 -13.69
CA THR A 468 27.20 -23.99 -12.53
C THR A 468 26.84 -25.45 -12.77
N GLU A 469 27.58 -26.35 -12.12
CA GLU A 469 27.19 -27.75 -11.99
C GLU A 469 26.22 -27.92 -10.82
N VAL A 470 25.35 -28.92 -10.91
CA VAL A 470 24.41 -29.27 -9.83
C VAL A 470 25.12 -30.14 -8.81
N VAL A 471 25.16 -29.70 -7.56
CA VAL A 471 25.69 -30.51 -6.45
C VAL A 471 24.62 -31.46 -5.95
N TYR A 472 24.78 -32.75 -6.20
CA TYR A 472 23.92 -33.78 -5.63
C TYR A 472 24.41 -34.12 -4.22
N ALA A 473 23.52 -34.05 -3.22
CA ALA A 473 23.85 -34.43 -1.84
C ALA A 473 24.06 -35.95 -1.72
N GLY A 474 25.22 -36.41 -2.16
CA GLY A 474 25.74 -37.76 -1.99
C GLY A 474 27.22 -37.69 -1.61
N ILE A 475 27.74 -38.72 -0.92
CA ILE A 475 29.14 -38.85 -0.46
C ILE A 475 30.17 -38.90 -1.63
N GLU A 476 29.74 -38.60 -2.85
CA GLU A 476 30.51 -38.74 -4.08
C GLU A 476 31.57 -37.64 -4.24
N ASN A 477 31.52 -36.57 -3.42
CA ASN A 477 32.51 -35.49 -3.39
C ASN A 477 33.52 -35.59 -2.23
N ALA A 478 33.61 -36.72 -1.52
CA ALA A 478 34.72 -36.92 -0.59
C ALA A 478 36.02 -37.09 -1.38
N THR A 479 36.91 -36.09 -1.31
CA THR A 479 38.23 -36.14 -1.94
C THR A 479 38.99 -37.37 -1.44
N ILE A 480 39.22 -38.34 -2.33
CA ILE A 480 39.97 -39.55 -2.00
C ILE A 480 41.45 -39.17 -1.96
N ASN A 481 42.08 -39.37 -0.80
CA ASN A 481 43.53 -39.30 -0.67
C ASN A 481 44.02 -40.73 -0.36
N ASP A 482 44.55 -41.41 -1.38
CA ASP A 482 44.96 -42.84 -1.32
C ASP A 482 46.13 -43.11 -0.34
N ASN A 483 46.72 -42.07 0.26
CA ASN A 483 47.83 -42.18 1.21
C ASN A 483 47.39 -42.26 2.69
N ALA A 484 46.09 -42.29 2.98
CA ALA A 484 45.60 -42.35 4.36
C ALA A 484 45.45 -43.81 4.86
N THR A 485 45.89 -44.09 6.08
CA THR A 485 45.74 -45.43 6.68
C THR A 485 44.25 -45.71 6.99
N GLU A 486 43.73 -46.81 6.45
CA GLU A 486 42.32 -47.17 6.56
C GLU A 486 42.04 -48.11 7.76
N LYS A 487 40.87 -47.94 8.37
CA LYS A 487 40.27 -48.88 9.34
C LYS A 487 38.90 -49.29 8.85
N TYR A 488 38.63 -50.60 8.86
CA TYR A 488 37.38 -51.18 8.39
C TYR A 488 36.43 -51.44 9.55
N TYR A 489 35.14 -51.27 9.31
CA TYR A 489 34.07 -51.50 10.27
C TYR A 489 32.88 -52.17 9.58
N SER A 490 32.15 -53.01 10.32
CA SER A 490 30.82 -53.47 9.90
C SER A 490 29.80 -52.34 10.00
N VAL A 491 28.64 -52.51 9.36
CA VAL A 491 27.50 -51.57 9.48
C VAL A 491 27.04 -51.36 10.93
N ASN A 492 27.27 -52.33 11.81
CA ASN A 492 26.93 -52.27 13.23
C ASN A 492 28.06 -51.66 14.09
N GLY A 493 29.12 -51.13 13.47
CA GLY A 493 30.19 -50.41 14.17
C GLY A 493 31.34 -51.26 14.72
N TYR A 494 31.31 -52.60 14.54
CA TYR A 494 32.43 -53.45 14.93
C TYR A 494 33.64 -53.26 14.02
N ARG A 495 34.84 -53.14 14.57
CA ARG A 495 36.10 -53.02 13.81
C ARG A 495 36.45 -54.36 13.16
N LEU A 496 36.75 -54.33 11.87
CA LEU A 496 37.16 -55.47 11.05
C LEU A 496 38.66 -55.39 10.74
N GLN A 497 39.31 -56.54 10.58
CA GLN A 497 40.73 -56.59 10.18
C GLN A 497 40.93 -56.39 8.67
N HIS A 498 39.95 -56.80 7.86
CA HIS A 498 39.90 -56.62 6.41
C HIS A 498 38.44 -56.43 5.99
N LEU A 499 38.21 -55.98 4.76
CA LEU A 499 36.86 -55.88 4.19
C LEU A 499 36.21 -57.27 4.09
N GLN A 500 34.96 -57.38 4.49
CA GLN A 500 34.18 -58.62 4.42
C GLN A 500 33.14 -58.55 3.31
N LYS A 501 32.68 -59.71 2.82
CA LYS A 501 31.59 -59.79 1.85
C LYS A 501 30.34 -59.07 2.39
N GLY A 502 29.76 -58.19 1.59
CA GLY A 502 28.68 -57.28 1.99
C GLY A 502 29.15 -55.84 2.20
N LEU A 503 28.34 -55.04 2.90
CA LEU A 503 28.58 -53.61 3.11
C LEU A 503 29.55 -53.37 4.27
N ASN A 504 30.63 -52.63 3.99
CA ASN A 504 31.65 -52.23 4.96
C ASN A 504 31.69 -50.70 5.09
N ILE A 505 32.11 -50.21 6.24
CA ILE A 505 32.43 -48.80 6.50
C ILE A 505 33.95 -48.69 6.61
N VAL A 506 34.56 -47.81 5.81
CA VAL A 506 35.99 -47.56 5.81
C VAL A 506 36.23 -46.16 6.35
N LYS A 507 37.00 -46.04 7.43
CA LYS A 507 37.44 -44.76 7.99
C LYS A 507 38.92 -44.55 7.73
N SER A 508 39.27 -43.43 7.13
CA SER A 508 40.65 -43.05 6.82
C SER A 508 41.22 -42.16 7.93
N SER A 509 42.54 -42.20 8.12
CA SER A 509 43.23 -41.40 9.14
C SER A 509 43.09 -39.88 8.97
N ASN A 510 42.75 -39.41 7.77
CA ASN A 510 42.43 -38.00 7.47
C ASN A 510 40.99 -37.59 7.88
N GLY A 511 40.24 -38.47 8.57
CA GLY A 511 38.89 -38.21 9.04
C GLY A 511 37.77 -38.54 8.04
N THR A 512 38.10 -38.92 6.80
CA THR A 512 37.09 -39.29 5.80
C THR A 512 36.50 -40.68 6.08
N THR A 513 35.22 -40.88 5.71
CA THR A 513 34.51 -42.15 5.87
C THR A 513 33.80 -42.51 4.56
N LYS A 514 33.99 -43.74 4.05
CA LYS A 514 33.31 -44.27 2.84
C LYS A 514 32.64 -45.61 3.11
N LYS A 515 31.65 -45.98 2.29
CA LYS A 515 31.02 -47.32 2.30
C LYS A 515 31.57 -48.15 1.14
N VAL A 516 31.99 -49.38 1.39
CA VAL A 516 32.53 -50.29 0.37
C VAL A 516 31.75 -51.59 0.40
N PHE A 517 31.15 -51.95 -0.74
CA PHE A 517 30.46 -53.23 -0.91
C PHE A 517 31.40 -54.25 -1.57
N VAL A 518 31.74 -55.32 -0.87
CA VAL A 518 32.56 -56.41 -1.41
C VAL A 518 31.64 -57.56 -1.81
N LYS A 519 31.71 -57.98 -3.08
CA LYS A 519 30.85 -59.02 -3.64
C LYS A 519 31.25 -60.43 -3.20
#